data_AF-A0A379JMD4-F1
#
_entry.id   AF-A0A379JMD4-F1
#
_cell.length_a   1.000
_cell.length_b   1.000
_cell.length_c   1.000
_cell.angle_alpha   90.00
_cell.angle_beta   90.00
_cell.angle_gamma   90.00
#
_symmetry.space_group_name_H-M   'P 1'
#
loop_
_entity.id
_entity.type
_entity.pdbx_description
1 polymer ?
#
loop_
_entity_poly.entity_id
_entity_poly.type
_entity_poly.pdbx_seq_one_letter_code
_entity_poly.pdbx_strand_id
1 'polypeptide(L)' 'MSKNSSSGSTPMDREAADRIGEAAERDPASPTATSGFADRADKAADRNERDR' A
#
# COMPACT_ATOMS: atom_id res chain seq x y z
N MET A 1 29.01 -15.99 -3.82
CA MET A 1 27.84 -15.60 -3.01
C MET A 1 26.95 -14.66 -3.84
N SER A 2 25.85 -15.15 -4.41
CA SER A 2 24.84 -14.26 -5.02
C SER A 2 24.02 -13.61 -3.92
N LYS A 3 24.27 -12.33 -3.64
CA LYS A 3 23.30 -11.50 -2.92
C LYS A 3 22.30 -11.03 -3.98
N ASN A 4 21.26 -11.85 -4.16
CA ASN A 4 20.15 -11.53 -5.03
C ASN A 4 19.55 -10.21 -4.55
N SER A 5 19.51 -9.23 -5.45
CA SER A 5 18.90 -7.93 -5.26
C SER A 5 17.48 -8.10 -4.72
N SER A 6 17.26 -7.76 -3.45
CA SER A 6 15.89 -7.51 -2.96
C SER A 6 15.44 -6.25 -3.66
N SER A 7 14.64 -6.38 -4.73
CA SER A 7 13.96 -5.26 -5.36
C SER A 7 13.37 -4.37 -4.27
N GLY A 8 13.84 -3.13 -4.21
CA GLY A 8 13.57 -2.17 -3.14
C GLY A 8 12.13 -1.67 -3.14
N SER A 9 11.19 -2.55 -2.79
CA SER A 9 9.86 -2.13 -2.35
C SER A 9 9.97 -1.81 -0.87
N THR A 10 9.97 -0.52 -0.53
CA THR A 10 9.66 -0.11 0.85
C THR A 10 8.35 -0.82 1.24
N PRO A 11 8.33 -1.64 2.29
CA PRO A 11 7.11 -2.30 2.72
C PRO A 11 6.04 -1.23 2.96
N MET A 12 4.82 -1.47 2.47
CA MET A 12 3.69 -0.56 2.68
C MET A 12 3.49 -0.32 4.18
N ASP A 13 3.64 0.91 4.61
CA ASP A 13 3.39 1.35 5.98
C ASP A 13 1.93 1.81 6.16
N ARG A 14 1.43 1.78 7.40
CA ARG A 14 0.06 2.21 7.74
C ARG A 14 -0.23 3.63 7.28
N GLU A 15 0.68 4.56 7.55
CA GLU A 15 0.55 5.97 7.15
C GLU A 15 0.45 6.14 5.62
N ALA A 16 1.15 5.30 4.86
CA ALA A 16 1.07 5.34 3.41
C ALA A 16 -0.26 4.77 2.90
N ALA A 17 -0.76 3.70 3.51
CA ALA A 17 -2.09 3.15 3.20
C ALA A 17 -3.20 4.16 3.52
N ASP A 18 -3.15 4.83 4.67
CA ASP A 18 -4.12 5.86 5.05
C ASP A 18 -4.12 7.03 4.05
N ARG A 19 -2.95 7.49 3.58
CA ARG A 19 -2.85 8.51 2.52
C ARG A 19 -3.46 8.06 1.19
N ILE A 20 -3.34 6.78 0.84
CA ILE A 20 -3.96 6.22 -0.37
C ILE A 20 -5.49 6.15 -0.21
N GLY A 21 -5.97 5.74 0.97
CA GLY A 21 -7.39 5.72 1.32
C GLY A 21 -8.03 7.11 1.23
N GLU A 22 -7.40 8.11 1.85
CA GLU A 22 -7.86 9.50 1.80
C GLU A 22 -7.94 10.03 0.36
N ALA A 23 -6.96 9.69 -0.50
CA ALA A 23 -6.99 10.08 -1.90
C ALA A 23 -8.16 9.42 -2.67
N ALA A 24 -8.50 8.17 -2.35
CA ALA A 24 -9.65 7.47 -2.93
C ALA A 24 -10.99 8.06 -2.47
N GLU A 25 -11.09 8.47 -1.20
CA GLU A 25 -12.29 9.13 -0.67
C GLU A 25 -12.47 10.55 -1.25
N ARG A 26 -11.37 11.28 -1.41
CA ARG A 26 -11.37 12.63 -1.99
C ARG A 26 -11.82 12.66 -3.45
N ASP A 27 -11.46 11.63 -4.22
CA ASP A 27 -11.92 11.45 -5.60
C ASP A 27 -12.37 10.00 -5.85
N PRO A 28 -13.67 9.70 -5.64
CA PRO A 28 -14.21 8.35 -5.83
C PRO A 28 -14.24 7.90 -7.30
N ALA A 29 -14.05 8.82 -8.26
CA ALA A 29 -13.93 8.48 -9.68
C ALA A 29 -12.47 8.19 -10.10
N SER A 30 -11.50 8.43 -9.22
CA SER A 30 -10.09 8.21 -9.52
C SER A 30 -9.77 6.72 -9.77
N PRO A 31 -8.71 6.42 -10.52
CA PRO A 31 -8.22 5.05 -10.67
C PRO A 31 -7.89 4.39 -9.32
N THR A 32 -7.45 5.16 -8.32
CA THR A 32 -7.13 4.67 -6.98
C THR A 32 -8.36 4.10 -6.28
N ALA A 33 -9.49 4.79 -6.35
CA ALA A 33 -10.76 4.37 -5.78
C ALA A 33 -11.42 3.23 -6.56
N THR A 34 -11.40 3.31 -7.89
CA THR A 34 -12.13 2.37 -8.75
C THR A 34 -11.41 1.05 -8.98
N SER A 35 -10.08 1.01 -8.88
CA SER A 35 -9.29 -0.21 -9.10
C SER A 35 -9.18 -1.14 -7.89
N GLY A 36 -9.67 -0.71 -6.71
CA GLY A 36 -9.45 -1.43 -5.44
C GLY A 36 -8.00 -1.37 -4.95
N PHE A 37 -7.23 -0.38 -5.39
CA PHE A 37 -5.85 -0.19 -4.95
C PHE A 37 -5.77 0.20 -3.46
N ALA A 38 -6.70 1.04 -2.99
CA ALA A 38 -6.79 1.41 -1.57
C ALA A 38 -6.95 0.18 -0.65
N ASP A 39 -7.90 -0.72 -0.96
CA ASP A 39 -8.07 -1.99 -0.22
C ASP A 39 -6.80 -2.85 -0.22
N ARG A 40 -6.06 -2.88 -1.33
CA ARG A 40 -4.81 -3.64 -1.42
C ARG A 40 -3.71 -3.00 -0.58
N ALA A 41 -3.66 -1.67 -0.54
CA ALA A 41 -2.72 -0.93 0.29
C ALA A 41 -2.97 -1.20 1.78
N ASP A 42 -4.23 -1.15 2.23
CA ASP A 42 -4.60 -1.46 3.61
C ASP A 42 -4.21 -2.89 4.01
N LYS A 43 -4.53 -3.88 3.17
CA LYS A 43 -4.16 -5.28 3.41
C LYS A 43 -2.64 -5.51 3.42
N ALA A 44 -1.89 -4.70 2.67
CA ALA A 44 -0.44 -4.76 2.68
C ALA A 44 0.13 -4.15 3.97
N ALA A 45 -0.41 -3.01 4.41
CA ALA A 45 -0.02 -2.37 5.67
C ALA A 45 -0.33 -3.25 6.88
N ASP A 46 -1.53 -3.84 6.96
CA ASP A 46 -1.91 -4.76 8.05
C ASP A 46 -0.98 -5.98 8.13
N ARG A 47 -0.57 -6.56 6.99
CA ARG A 47 0.42 -7.64 6.98
C ARG A 47 1.79 -7.17 7.47
N ASN A 48 2.26 -6.04 6.98
CA ASN A 48 3.59 -5.54 7.34
C ASN A 48 3.67 -5.07 8.80
N GLU A 49 2.57 -4.55 9.36
CA GLU A 49 2.48 -4.18 10.77
C GLU A 49 2.55 -5.40 11.69
N ARG A 50 1.93 -6.53 11.29
CA ARG A 50 2.02 -7.80 12.04
C ARG A 50 3.41 -8.44 11.97
N ASP A 51 4.14 -8.18 10.88
CA ASP A 51 5.49 -8.70 10.64
C ASP A 51 6.61 -7.81 11.22
N ARG A 52 6.27 -6.66 11.85
CA ARG A 52 7.23 -5.75 12.51
C ARG A 52 7.21 -5.88 14.04
#